data_AF-A0A449AQS5-F1
#
_entry.id   AF-A0A449AQS5-F1
#
_cell.length_a   1.000
_cell.length_b   1.000
_cell.length_c   1.000
_cell.angle_alpha   90.00
_cell.angle_beta   90.00
_cell.angle_gamma   90.00
#
_symmetry.space_group_name_H-M   'P 1'
#
loop_
_entity.id
_entity.type
_entity.pdbx_description
1 polymer ?
#
loop_
_entity_poly.entity_id
_entity_poly.type
_entity_poly.pdbx_seq_one_letter_code
_entity_poly.pdbx_strand_id
1 'polypeptide(L)'
;MLEKQTRKSYNTITKRGSKYIHQALNNMTKKFNLNIKSLNADNGKENFLLNKIMPKERLSECLSYSSWQKGSAKNMHRLIRYFIPKGKSLDSYTQEEIDFMTEWINNYRKIINQP
;
A
#
# COMPACT_ATOMS: atom_id res chain seq x y z
N MET A 1 0.40 0.98 -1.11
CA MET A 1 0.43 -0.14 -2.07
C MET A 1 1.86 -0.70 -2.14
N LEU A 2 2.02 -2.02 -2.19
CA LEU A 2 3.33 -2.68 -2.29
C LEU A 2 3.40 -3.51 -3.56
N GLU A 3 4.40 -3.25 -4.40
CA GLU A 3 4.72 -4.11 -5.53
C GLU A 3 5.51 -5.34 -5.04
N LYS A 4 5.01 -6.56 -5.33
CA LYS A 4 5.60 -7.79 -4.78
C LYS A 4 6.97 -8.13 -5.40
N GLN A 5 7.17 -7.87 -6.69
CA GLN A 5 8.38 -8.23 -7.44
C GLN A 5 9.56 -7.34 -7.07
N THR A 6 9.41 -6.02 -7.24
CA THR A 6 10.46 -5.03 -6.93
C THR A 6 10.56 -4.71 -5.44
N ARG A 7 9.56 -5.11 -4.64
CA ARG A 7 9.43 -4.74 -3.23
C ARG A 7 9.30 -3.24 -2.99
N LYS A 8 8.98 -2.46 -4.04
CA LYS A 8 8.79 -1.02 -3.98
C LYS A 8 7.41 -0.68 -3.39
N SER A 9 7.41 0.27 -2.46
CA SER A 9 6.21 0.77 -1.81
C SER A 9 5.81 2.14 -2.37
N TYR A 10 4.50 2.34 -2.46
CA TYR A 10 3.86 3.58 -2.89
C TYR A 10 2.81 3.94 -1.84
N ASN A 11 2.98 5.03 -1.12
CA ASN A 11 2.09 5.39 0.00
C ASN A 11 1.48 6.77 -0.22
N THR A 12 0.25 6.95 0.26
CA THR A 12 -0.47 8.23 0.18
C THR A 12 -1.40 8.35 1.38
N ILE A 13 -1.58 9.58 1.87
CA ILE A 13 -2.53 9.88 2.95
C ILE A 13 -3.92 9.98 2.35
N THR A 14 -4.86 9.26 2.95
CA THR A 14 -6.25 9.24 2.50
C THR A 14 -7.18 9.11 3.69
N LYS A 15 -8.42 9.58 3.53
CA LYS A 15 -9.48 9.30 4.50
C LYS A 15 -9.91 7.84 4.41
N ARG A 16 -10.40 7.29 5.52
CA ARG A 16 -10.98 5.96 5.52
C ARG A 16 -12.30 5.96 4.73
N GLY A 17 -12.45 5.02 3.81
CA GLY A 17 -13.68 4.80 3.07
C GLY A 17 -13.43 4.33 1.65
N SER A 18 -14.34 3.52 1.12
CA SER A 18 -14.14 2.86 -0.17
C SER A 18 -14.01 3.83 -1.34
N LYS A 19 -14.76 4.95 -1.30
CA LYS A 19 -14.65 6.02 -2.31
C LYS A 19 -13.26 6.67 -2.30
N TYR A 20 -12.74 6.97 -1.13
CA TYR A 20 -11.43 7.64 -0.98
C TYR A 20 -10.28 6.71 -1.38
N ILE A 21 -10.34 5.43 -0.98
CA ILE A 21 -9.34 4.44 -1.41
C ILE A 21 -9.37 4.24 -2.92
N HIS A 22 -10.57 4.16 -3.51
CA HIS A 22 -10.72 4.04 -4.95
C HIS A 22 -10.07 5.22 -5.69
N GLN A 23 -10.38 6.45 -5.27
CA GLN A 23 -9.79 7.66 -5.86
C GLN A 23 -8.27 7.70 -5.67
N ALA A 24 -7.79 7.38 -4.47
CA ALA A 24 -6.37 7.40 -4.17
C ALA A 24 -5.58 6.36 -4.96
N LEU A 25 -6.14 5.15 -5.12
CA LEU A 25 -5.51 4.11 -5.93
C LEU A 25 -5.44 4.56 -7.40
N ASN A 26 -6.52 5.11 -7.96
CA ASN A 26 -6.50 5.64 -9.33
C ASN A 26 -5.48 6.77 -9.51
N ASN A 27 -5.44 7.72 -8.58
CA ASN A 27 -4.49 8.84 -8.61
C ASN A 27 -3.04 8.35 -8.52
N MET A 28 -2.77 7.37 -7.65
CA MET A 28 -1.46 6.77 -7.47
C MET A 28 -1.03 5.97 -8.72
N THR A 29 -1.92 5.18 -9.30
CA THR A 29 -1.66 4.45 -10.55
C THR A 29 -1.29 5.41 -11.69
N LYS A 30 -2.00 6.55 -11.80
CA LYS A 30 -1.67 7.60 -12.78
C LYS A 30 -0.36 8.32 -12.46
N LYS A 31 -0.17 8.77 -11.20
CA LYS A 31 1.02 9.51 -10.74
C LYS A 31 2.32 8.74 -11.03
N PHE A 32 2.30 7.43 -10.84
CA PHE A 32 3.49 6.58 -11.01
C PHE A 32 3.45 5.73 -12.28
N ASN A 33 2.49 5.96 -13.18
CA ASN A 33 2.28 5.21 -14.42
C ASN A 33 2.35 3.68 -14.24
N LEU A 34 1.63 3.16 -13.24
CA LEU A 34 1.74 1.77 -12.82
C LEU A 34 0.86 0.86 -13.67
N ASN A 35 1.44 -0.22 -14.20
CA ASN A 35 0.69 -1.25 -14.90
C ASN A 35 0.33 -2.41 -13.95
N ILE A 36 -0.81 -2.29 -13.26
CA ILE A 36 -1.27 -3.27 -12.27
C ILE A 36 -1.87 -4.49 -12.98
N LYS A 37 -1.15 -5.62 -12.96
CA LYS A 37 -1.63 -6.90 -13.50
C LYS A 37 -2.64 -7.61 -12.60
N SER A 38 -2.41 -7.55 -11.29
CA SER A 38 -3.27 -8.13 -10.26
C SER A 38 -3.05 -7.41 -8.93
N LEU A 39 -4.04 -7.49 -8.05
CA LEU A 39 -4.07 -6.77 -6.79
C LEU A 39 -4.57 -7.73 -5.72
N ASN A 40 -3.81 -7.80 -4.64
CA ASN A 40 -4.20 -8.54 -3.46
C ASN A 40 -4.67 -7.56 -2.40
N ALA A 41 -5.91 -7.72 -1.96
CA ALA A 41 -6.50 -6.91 -0.91
C ALA A 41 -6.95 -7.81 0.24
N ASP A 42 -7.12 -7.24 1.43
CA ASP A 42 -7.86 -7.92 2.49
C ASP A 42 -9.36 -7.64 2.34
N ASN A 43 -10.15 -8.39 3.10
CA ASN A 43 -11.61 -8.35 3.06
C ASN A 43 -12.17 -7.12 3.80
N GLY A 44 -11.40 -6.04 3.87
CA GLY A 44 -11.81 -4.77 4.47
C GLY A 44 -12.98 -4.16 3.69
N LYS A 45 -13.95 -3.58 4.40
CA LYS A 45 -15.11 -2.93 3.78
C LYS A 45 -14.70 -1.75 2.89
N GLU A 46 -13.57 -1.13 3.21
CA GLU A 46 -12.96 -0.06 2.44
C GLU A 46 -12.46 -0.53 1.06
N ASN A 47 -12.27 -1.82 0.84
CA ASN A 47 -11.82 -2.37 -0.44
C ASN A 47 -12.97 -2.77 -1.37
N PHE A 48 -14.22 -2.56 -0.96
CA PHE A 48 -15.41 -2.97 -1.72
C PHE A 48 -15.45 -2.41 -3.15
N LEU A 49 -14.93 -1.19 -3.37
CA LEU A 49 -14.95 -0.51 -4.67
C LEU A 49 -13.71 -0.80 -5.54
N LEU A 50 -12.82 -1.71 -5.13
CA LEU A 50 -11.66 -2.09 -5.95
C LEU A 50 -12.08 -2.80 -7.25
N ASN A 51 -13.21 -3.51 -7.25
CA ASN A 51 -13.81 -4.13 -8.43
C ASN A 51 -14.18 -3.13 -9.55
N LYS A 52 -14.29 -1.84 -9.23
CA LYS A 52 -14.49 -0.77 -10.24
C LYS A 52 -13.20 -0.32 -10.91
N ILE A 53 -12.05 -0.63 -10.32
CA ILE A 53 -10.72 -0.27 -10.85
C ILE A 53 -10.17 -1.41 -11.70
N MET A 54 -10.41 -2.64 -11.27
CA MET A 54 -9.87 -3.82 -11.92
C MET A 54 -10.91 -4.94 -11.91
N PRO A 55 -10.97 -5.78 -12.96
CA PRO A 55 -11.95 -6.86 -13.02
C PRO A 55 -11.69 -7.90 -11.92
N LYS A 56 -12.76 -8.58 -11.49
CA LYS A 56 -12.75 -9.47 -10.32
C LYS A 56 -11.72 -10.60 -10.44
N GLU A 57 -11.44 -11.09 -11.65
CA GLU A 57 -10.51 -12.19 -11.91
C GLU A 57 -9.06 -11.81 -11.57
N ARG A 58 -8.75 -10.50 -11.54
CA ARG A 58 -7.43 -9.98 -11.18
C ARG A 58 -7.36 -9.49 -9.74
N LEU A 59 -8.50 -9.45 -9.04
CA LEU A 59 -8.61 -9.08 -7.62
C LEU A 59 -8.63 -10.36 -6.77
N SER A 60 -7.59 -10.54 -5.97
CA SER A 60 -7.51 -11.66 -5.04
C SER A 60 -7.68 -11.17 -3.62
N GLU A 61 -8.67 -11.72 -2.93
CA GLU A 61 -8.88 -11.52 -1.50
C GLU A 61 -7.98 -12.45 -0.70
N CYS A 62 -7.34 -11.92 0.35
CA CYS A 62 -6.53 -12.74 1.24
C CYS A 62 -7.43 -13.64 2.08
N LEU A 63 -7.14 -14.94 2.09
CA LEU A 63 -7.91 -15.93 2.85
C LEU A 63 -7.79 -15.68 4.37
N SER A 64 -8.89 -15.97 5.08
CA SER A 64 -8.90 -16.00 6.53
C SER A 64 -7.87 -17.01 7.04
N TYR A 65 -7.16 -16.66 8.12
CA TYR A 65 -6.08 -17.46 8.70
C TYR A 65 -4.85 -17.71 7.81
N SER A 66 -4.78 -17.15 6.60
CA SER A 66 -3.61 -17.26 5.71
C SER A 66 -2.58 -16.16 5.92
N SER A 67 -1.89 -16.22 7.06
CA SER A 67 -0.91 -15.20 7.48
C SER A 67 0.25 -15.01 6.50
N TRP A 68 0.64 -16.07 5.78
CA TRP A 68 1.75 -16.06 4.80
C TRP A 68 1.48 -15.15 3.60
N GLN A 69 0.22 -15.03 3.16
CA GLN A 69 -0.17 -14.15 2.04
C GLN A 69 0.09 -12.67 2.34
N LYS A 70 0.13 -12.31 3.63
CA LYS A 70 0.26 -10.94 4.13
C LYS A 70 1.67 -10.61 4.63
N GLY A 71 2.62 -11.55 4.62
CA GLY A 71 3.95 -11.37 5.24
C GLY A 71 4.71 -10.15 4.71
N SER A 72 4.65 -9.93 3.40
CA SER A 72 5.28 -8.79 2.74
C SER A 72 4.70 -7.43 3.16
N ALA A 73 3.37 -7.33 3.22
CA ALA A 73 2.68 -6.13 3.65
C ALA A 73 2.93 -5.86 5.14
N LYS A 74 2.95 -6.91 5.99
CA LYS A 74 3.30 -6.79 7.42
C LYS A 74 4.71 -6.23 7.61
N ASN A 75 5.70 -6.70 6.85
CA ASN A 75 7.05 -6.16 6.92
C ASN A 75 7.12 -4.68 6.50
N MET A 76 6.40 -4.29 5.43
CA MET A 76 6.29 -2.89 5.03
C MET A 76 5.64 -2.03 6.13
N HIS A 77 4.55 -2.50 6.74
CA HIS A 77 3.92 -1.79 7.86
C HIS A 77 4.85 -1.65 9.06
N ARG A 78 5.75 -2.62 9.31
CA ARG A 78 6.79 -2.49 10.34
C ARG A 78 7.74 -1.35 10.03
N LEU A 79 8.15 -1.18 8.78
CA LEU A 79 9.04 -0.08 8.38
C LEU A 79 8.37 1.29 8.54
N ILE A 80 7.11 1.41 8.12
CA ILE A 80 6.33 2.65 8.30
C ILE A 80 6.22 3.02 9.79
N ARG A 81 6.13 2.02 10.68
CA ARG A 81 6.03 2.25 12.13
C ARG A 81 7.28 2.82 12.79
N TYR A 82 8.44 2.79 12.14
CA TYR A 82 9.61 3.53 12.63
C TYR A 82 9.43 5.04 12.51
N PHE A 83 8.62 5.49 11.54
CA PHE A 83 8.33 6.90 11.31
C PHE A 83 7.03 7.35 11.98
N ILE A 84 6.02 6.48 11.94
CA ILE A 84 4.67 6.78 12.44
C ILE A 84 4.31 5.77 13.54
N PRO A 85 4.52 6.12 14.82
CA PRO A 85 4.14 5.26 15.93
C PRO A 85 2.64 4.98 15.95
N LYS A 86 2.26 3.82 16.49
CA LYS A 86 0.84 3.50 16.71
C LYS A 86 0.19 4.54 17.61
N GLY A 87 -1.06 4.88 17.31
CA GLY A 87 -1.86 5.80 18.12
C GLY A 87 -1.58 7.28 17.86
N LYS A 88 -0.62 7.61 16.98
CA LYS A 88 -0.47 8.98 16.47
C LYS A 88 -1.47 9.23 15.36
N SER A 89 -2.05 10.43 15.36
CA SER A 89 -2.92 10.86 14.27
C SER A 89 -2.10 11.00 12.99
N LEU A 90 -2.70 10.61 11.86
CA LEU A 90 -2.13 10.86 10.53
C LEU A 90 -2.44 12.27 10.02
N ASP A 91 -3.33 13.01 10.69
CA ASP A 91 -3.78 14.34 10.26
C ASP A 91 -2.68 15.40 10.36
N SER A 92 -1.68 15.17 11.20
CA SER A 92 -0.52 16.06 11.34
C SER A 92 0.53 15.87 10.24
N TYR A 93 0.39 14.85 9.40
CA TYR A 93 1.36 14.54 8.36
C TYR A 93 0.92 15.10 7.01
N THR A 94 1.87 15.69 6.29
CA THR A 94 1.64 16.13 4.92
C THR A 94 1.94 15.00 3.93
N GLN A 95 1.41 15.11 2.71
CA GLN A 95 1.73 14.13 1.66
C GLN A 95 3.23 14.16 1.30
N GLU A 96 3.91 15.30 1.45
CA GLU A 96 5.34 15.46 1.20
C GLU A 96 6.19 14.67 2.22
N GLU A 97 5.83 14.73 3.50
CA GLU A 97 6.49 13.93 4.55
C GLU A 97 6.31 12.43 4.32
N ILE A 98 5.14 12.01 3.84
CA ILE A 98 4.89 10.61 3.50
C ILE A 98 5.66 10.18 2.26
N ASP A 99 5.77 11.05 1.25
CA ASP A 99 6.58 10.79 0.06
C ASP A 99 8.07 10.65 0.45
N PHE A 100 8.58 11.53 1.32
CA PHE A 100 9.94 11.45 1.85
C PHE A 100 10.18 10.14 2.64
N MET A 101 9.29 9.80 3.56
CA MET A 101 9.35 8.53 4.30
C MET A 101 9.33 7.32 3.35
N THR A 102 8.47 7.35 2.34
CA THR A 102 8.33 6.25 1.37
C THR A 102 9.60 6.08 0.55
N GLU A 103 10.20 7.19 0.11
CA GLU A 103 11.47 7.18 -0.61
C GLU A 103 12.60 6.63 0.26
N TRP A 104 12.69 7.07 1.52
CA TRP A 104 13.65 6.53 2.49
C TRP A 104 13.48 5.02 2.66
N ILE A 105 12.24 4.54 2.87
CA ILE A 105 11.95 3.11 3.03
C ILE A 105 12.34 2.32 1.78
N ASN A 106 12.03 2.85 0.59
CA ASN A 106 12.38 2.21 -0.67
C ASN A 106 13.90 2.13 -0.86
N ASN A 107 14.64 3.18 -0.52
CA ASN A 107 16.10 3.20 -0.63
C ASN A 107 16.77 2.30 0.41
N TYR A 108 16.31 2.33 1.66
CA TYR A 108 16.75 1.39 2.70
C TYR A 108 16.56 -0.07 2.26
N ARG A 109 15.39 -0.39 1.69
CA ARG A 109 15.09 -1.75 1.19
C ARG A 109 15.99 -2.17 0.03
N LYS A 110 16.42 -1.25 -0.83
CA LYS A 110 17.40 -1.58 -1.88
C LYS A 110 18.73 -2.00 -1.28
N ILE A 111 19.22 -1.25 -0.28
CA ILE A 111 20.51 -1.52 0.37
C ILE A 111 20.51 -2.90 1.04
N ILE A 112 19.50 -3.23 1.85
CA ILE A 112 19.44 -4.52 2.56
C ILE A 112 19.20 -5.74 1.65
N ASN A 113 18.76 -5.53 0.41
CA ASN A 113 18.54 -6.60 -0.56
C ASN A 113 19.64 -6.65 -1.64
N GLN A 114 20.73 -5.90 -1.47
CA GLN A 114 21.94 -6.07 -2.28
C GLN A 114 22.65 -7.36 -1.85
N PRO A 115 23.22 -8.13 -2.81
CA PRO A 115 23.91 -9.38 -2.54
C PRO A 115 25.17 -9.20 -1.69
#